data_AF-A0A7S0E0N7-F1
#
_entry.id   AF-A0A7S0E0N7-F1
#
_cell.length_a   1.000
_cell.length_b   1.000
_cell.length_c   1.000
_cell.angle_alpha   90.00
_cell.angle_beta   90.00
_cell.angle_gamma   90.00
#
_symmetry.space_group_name_H-M   'P 1'
#
loop_
_entity.id
_entity.type
_entity.pdbx_description
1 polymer ?
#
loop_
_entity_poly.entity_id
_entity_poly.type
_entity_poly.pdbx_seq_one_letter_code
_entity_poly.pdbx_strand_id
1 'polypeptide(L)'
;QSQHLAKFVGFPYDGTAPGEKIETTTFHMCNQPWALWICPSGMTESESEYVSVFLAYKGKGIVRAWFSFVLLDKEGRSTVIFQDNELEGSIFEGCDDHWGKQKCILREELEELAPEGEFAVQVNLRLFEFEEPLGRNASVTEEEETKSIVSEATFSH
;
A
#
# COMPACT_ATOMS: atom_id res chain seq x y z
N GLN A 1 -6.89 -12.70 -8.46
CA GLN A 1 -5.77 -11.74 -8.61
C GLN A 1 -6.36 -10.40 -8.97
N SER A 2 -5.89 -9.33 -8.35
CA SER A 2 -6.35 -7.95 -8.53
C SER A 2 -5.13 -7.04 -8.63
N GLN A 3 -5.30 -5.88 -9.27
CA GLN A 3 -4.28 -4.84 -9.29
C GLN A 3 -4.90 -3.49 -8.96
N HIS A 4 -4.13 -2.61 -8.33
CA HIS A 4 -4.51 -1.25 -8.03
C HIS A 4 -3.34 -0.30 -8.29
N LEU A 5 -3.60 0.88 -8.82
CA LEU A 5 -2.58 1.89 -9.08
C LEU A 5 -2.78 3.07 -8.12
N ALA A 6 -1.85 3.24 -7.19
CA ALA A 6 -1.81 4.36 -6.26
C ALA A 6 -0.88 5.44 -6.81
N LYS A 7 -1.36 6.68 -6.89
CA LYS A 7 -0.56 7.83 -7.34
C LYS A 7 -0.16 8.69 -6.13
N PHE A 8 1.07 9.17 -6.16
CA PHE A 8 1.68 10.01 -5.15
C PHE A 8 2.17 11.28 -5.83
N VAL A 9 1.87 12.43 -5.22
CA VAL A 9 2.16 13.76 -5.75
C VAL A 9 2.77 14.60 -4.63
N GLY A 10 3.79 15.40 -4.98
CA GLY A 10 4.47 16.29 -4.04
C GLY A 10 5.65 15.63 -3.31
N PHE A 11 6.27 14.61 -3.90
CA PHE A 11 7.53 14.06 -3.42
C PHE A 11 8.73 14.93 -3.84
N PRO A 12 9.79 15.08 -3.04
CA PRO A 12 9.90 14.64 -1.65
C PRO A 12 8.95 15.41 -0.74
N TYR A 13 8.44 14.74 0.27
CA TYR A 13 7.53 15.34 1.24
C TYR A 13 8.33 16.07 2.31
N ASP A 14 8.47 17.39 2.14
CA ASP A 14 9.23 18.21 3.07
C ASP A 14 8.70 18.09 4.50
N GLY A 15 9.62 17.90 5.44
CA GLY A 15 9.30 17.85 6.88
C GLY A 15 8.90 16.48 7.41
N THR A 16 8.89 15.40 6.60
CA THR A 16 8.59 14.06 7.13
C THR A 16 9.73 13.51 7.98
N ALA A 17 9.45 13.16 9.23
CA ALA A 17 10.39 12.48 10.12
C ALA A 17 10.43 10.96 9.85
N PRO A 18 11.52 10.25 10.19
CA PRO A 18 11.55 8.80 10.12
C PRO A 18 10.39 8.16 10.91
N GLY A 19 9.71 7.19 10.28
CA GLY A 19 8.54 6.53 10.84
C GLY A 19 7.21 7.24 10.56
N GLU A 20 7.22 8.50 10.10
CA GLU A 20 6.01 9.14 9.59
C GLU A 20 5.62 8.52 8.24
N LYS A 21 4.32 8.25 8.10
CA LYS A 21 3.75 7.59 6.93
C LYS A 21 2.71 8.47 6.26
N ILE A 22 2.71 8.40 4.94
CA ILE A 22 1.68 8.92 4.06
C ILE A 22 0.84 7.72 3.63
N GLU A 23 -0.46 7.82 3.84
CA GLU A 23 -1.41 6.76 3.56
C GLU A 23 -2.33 7.15 2.40
N THR A 24 -2.57 6.21 1.48
CA THR A 24 -3.60 6.39 0.44
C THR A 24 -4.99 6.30 1.04
N THR A 25 -5.99 6.89 0.38
CA THR A 25 -7.38 6.51 0.66
C THR A 25 -7.58 4.99 0.51
N THR A 26 -8.51 4.45 1.27
CA THR A 26 -8.79 3.00 1.25
C THR A 26 -9.34 2.60 -0.11
N PHE A 27 -8.74 1.57 -0.70
CA PHE A 27 -9.17 0.98 -1.95
C PHE A 27 -9.50 -0.50 -1.75
N HIS A 28 -10.24 -1.09 -2.71
CA HIS A 28 -10.67 -2.48 -2.62
C HIS A 28 -9.93 -3.34 -3.63
N MET A 29 -9.33 -4.43 -3.15
CA MET A 29 -8.74 -5.48 -3.98
C MET A 29 -9.20 -6.84 -3.48
N CYS A 30 -9.63 -7.70 -4.41
CA CYS A 30 -10.20 -9.01 -4.10
C CYS A 30 -11.34 -8.94 -3.04
N ASN A 31 -12.21 -7.92 -3.15
CA ASN A 31 -13.32 -7.63 -2.22
C ASN A 31 -12.92 -7.35 -0.76
N GLN A 32 -11.65 -7.04 -0.52
CA GLN A 32 -11.12 -6.67 0.79
C GLN A 32 -10.59 -5.24 0.76
N PRO A 33 -10.73 -4.46 1.85
CA PRO A 33 -10.26 -3.08 1.91
C PRO A 33 -8.77 -3.03 2.30
N TRP A 34 -8.02 -2.19 1.60
CA TRP A 34 -6.58 -2.01 1.75
C TRP A 34 -6.20 -0.52 1.64
N ALA A 35 -5.03 -0.17 2.14
CA ALA A 35 -4.37 1.10 1.85
C ALA A 35 -2.88 0.85 1.59
N LEU A 36 -2.23 1.79 0.91
CA LEU A 36 -0.77 1.78 0.74
C LEU A 36 -0.17 2.84 1.65
N TRP A 37 0.88 2.47 2.37
CA TRP A 37 1.68 3.35 3.22
C TRP A 37 3.03 3.59 2.58
N ILE A 38 3.47 4.84 2.59
CA ILE A 38 4.82 5.24 2.23
C ILE A 38 5.43 5.98 3.42
N CYS A 39 6.63 5.60 3.84
CA CYS A 39 7.44 6.38 4.77
C CYS A 39 8.57 7.06 3.98
N PRO A 40 8.45 8.35 3.62
CA PRO A 40 9.39 9.00 2.71
C PRO A 40 10.80 9.15 3.28
N SER A 41 10.92 9.20 4.61
CA SER A 41 12.19 9.32 5.35
C SER A 41 12.54 8.01 6.09
N GLY A 42 12.15 6.86 5.53
CA GLY A 42 12.37 5.54 6.13
C GLY A 42 11.47 5.26 7.34
N MET A 43 11.51 4.03 7.86
CA MET A 43 10.74 3.66 9.06
C MET A 43 11.49 3.99 10.36
N THR A 44 12.82 4.05 10.31
CA THR A 44 13.69 4.38 11.45
C THR A 44 14.79 5.34 11.01
N GLU A 45 15.47 6.00 11.96
CA GLU A 45 16.57 6.94 11.64
C GLU A 45 17.67 6.30 10.79
N SER A 46 18.00 5.03 11.04
CA SER A 46 19.01 4.26 10.29
C SER A 46 18.60 3.94 8.85
N GLU A 47 17.36 4.26 8.48
CA GLU A 47 16.77 3.98 7.17
C GLU A 47 16.38 5.28 6.44
N SER A 48 16.83 6.43 6.94
CA SER A 48 16.46 7.76 6.42
C SER A 48 16.85 8.03 4.96
N GLU A 49 17.77 7.25 4.41
CA GLU A 49 18.16 7.30 2.99
C GLU A 49 17.22 6.50 2.07
N TYR A 50 16.27 5.75 2.64
CA TYR A 50 15.36 4.89 1.91
C TYR A 50 13.91 5.34 2.09
N VAL A 51 13.10 5.00 1.09
CA VAL A 51 11.64 5.07 1.18
C VAL A 51 11.12 3.68 1.54
N SER A 52 10.31 3.61 2.60
CA SER A 52 9.59 2.39 2.98
C SER A 52 8.24 2.34 2.30
N VAL A 53 7.80 1.16 1.87
CA VAL A 53 6.46 0.95 1.29
C VAL A 53 5.80 -0.25 1.94
N PHE A 54 4.55 -0.10 2.39
CA PHE A 54 3.77 -1.18 3.00
C PHE A 54 2.36 -1.21 2.44
N LEU A 55 1.81 -2.41 2.34
CA LEU A 55 0.39 -2.65 2.12
C LEU A 55 -0.23 -2.84 3.50
N ALA A 56 -1.29 -2.10 3.80
CA ALA A 56 -2.03 -2.20 5.04
C ALA A 56 -3.43 -2.76 4.79
N TYR A 57 -3.82 -3.76 5.57
CA TYR A 57 -5.17 -4.29 5.56
C TYR A 57 -6.08 -3.40 6.39
N LYS A 58 -7.21 -2.98 5.81
CA LYS A 58 -8.18 -2.08 6.47
C LYS A 58 -9.46 -2.81 6.88
N GLY A 59 -9.48 -4.13 6.74
CA GLY A 59 -10.63 -4.95 7.02
C GLY A 59 -10.61 -5.47 8.46
N LYS A 60 -11.51 -6.42 8.70
CA LYS A 60 -11.57 -7.16 9.96
C LYS A 60 -11.24 -8.63 9.67
N GLY A 61 -10.81 -9.37 10.69
CA GLY A 61 -10.45 -10.78 10.55
C GLY A 61 -9.02 -10.96 10.04
N ILE A 62 -8.75 -12.13 9.46
CA ILE A 62 -7.41 -12.55 9.05
C ILE A 62 -7.45 -12.81 7.54
N VAL A 63 -6.52 -12.20 6.79
CA VAL A 63 -6.34 -12.47 5.37
C VAL A 63 -4.93 -12.96 5.10
N ARG A 64 -4.81 -13.94 4.21
CA ARG A 64 -3.52 -14.38 3.68
C ARG A 64 -3.41 -13.97 2.23
N ALA A 65 -2.41 -13.17 1.90
CA ALA A 65 -2.27 -12.60 0.56
C ALA A 65 -0.81 -12.59 0.11
N TRP A 66 -0.59 -12.91 -1.15
CA TRP A 66 0.63 -12.52 -1.84
C TRP A 66 0.43 -11.15 -2.49
N PHE A 67 1.47 -10.33 -2.49
CA PHE A 67 1.47 -9.04 -3.16
C PHE A 67 2.84 -8.63 -3.70
N SER A 68 2.85 -7.70 -4.64
CA SER A 68 4.05 -7.04 -5.14
C SER A 68 3.81 -5.55 -5.37
N PHE A 69 4.89 -4.77 -5.30
CA PHE A 69 4.91 -3.35 -5.63
C PHE A 69 5.73 -3.13 -6.89
N VAL A 70 5.13 -2.43 -7.83
CA VAL A 70 5.73 -2.05 -9.11
C VAL A 70 5.69 -0.54 -9.20
N LEU A 71 6.86 0.09 -9.24
CA LEU A 71 6.99 1.52 -9.48
C LEU A 71 6.82 1.78 -10.97
N LEU A 72 5.97 2.75 -11.31
CA LEU A 72 5.82 3.25 -12.67
C LEU A 72 6.44 4.65 -12.74
N ASP A 73 7.39 4.83 -13.65
CA ASP A 73 7.93 6.14 -13.98
C ASP A 73 7.02 6.91 -14.96
N LYS A 74 7.39 8.16 -15.24
CA LYS A 74 6.66 9.03 -16.16
C LYS A 74 6.65 8.54 -17.62
N GLU A 75 7.66 7.76 -18.02
CA GLU A 75 7.71 7.12 -19.34
C GLU A 75 6.87 5.83 -19.39
N GLY A 76 6.25 5.44 -18.28
CA GLY A 76 5.46 4.22 -18.16
C GLY A 76 6.31 2.95 -18.04
N ARG A 77 7.62 3.08 -17.78
CA ARG A 77 8.47 1.94 -17.48
C ARG A 77 8.18 1.46 -16.07
N SER A 78 8.13 0.14 -15.93
CA SER A 78 7.77 -0.53 -14.69
C SER A 78 8.98 -1.19 -14.05
N THR A 79 9.25 -0.90 -12.79
CA THR A 79 10.29 -1.55 -11.98
C THR A 79 9.65 -2.25 -10.79
N VAL A 80 9.90 -3.55 -10.63
CA VAL A 80 9.46 -4.29 -9.43
C VAL A 80 10.36 -3.86 -8.27
N ILE A 81 9.80 -3.15 -7.30
CA ILE A 81 10.54 -2.66 -6.12
C ILE A 81 10.36 -3.57 -4.91
N PHE A 82 9.33 -4.42 -4.92
CA PHE A 82 9.10 -5.43 -3.89
C PHE A 82 8.23 -6.56 -4.43
N GLN A 83 8.50 -7.79 -3.98
CA GLN A 83 7.66 -8.94 -4.24
C GLN A 83 7.70 -9.87 -3.02
N ASP A 84 6.52 -10.25 -2.53
CA ASP A 84 6.38 -11.19 -1.44
C ASP A 84 6.65 -12.65 -1.90
N ASN A 85 6.82 -13.56 -0.95
CA ASN A 85 6.98 -14.99 -1.23
C ASN A 85 5.68 -15.56 -1.84
N GLU A 86 5.71 -15.95 -3.11
CA GLU A 86 4.54 -16.46 -3.84
C GLU A 86 3.90 -17.73 -3.28
N LEU A 87 4.67 -18.53 -2.54
CA LEU A 87 4.20 -19.80 -1.98
C LEU A 87 3.56 -19.59 -0.61
N GLU A 88 4.12 -18.70 0.20
CA GLU A 88 3.68 -18.48 1.57
C GLU A 88 2.69 -17.33 1.68
N GLY A 89 2.93 -16.21 0.99
CA GLY A 89 2.20 -14.97 1.21
C GLY A 89 2.34 -14.44 2.64
N SER A 90 1.79 -13.25 2.87
CA SER A 90 1.77 -12.60 4.17
C SER A 90 0.39 -12.73 4.83
N ILE A 91 0.38 -12.93 6.14
CA ILE A 91 -0.86 -13.01 6.95
C ILE A 91 -1.09 -11.65 7.60
N PHE A 92 -2.21 -11.02 7.28
CA PHE A 92 -2.64 -9.76 7.87
C PHE A 92 -3.72 -10.03 8.91
N GLU A 93 -3.48 -9.64 10.15
CA GLU A 93 -4.35 -9.89 11.31
C GLU A 93 -5.01 -8.60 11.79
N GLY A 94 -6.22 -8.34 11.29
CA GLY A 94 -7.02 -7.20 11.72
C GLY A 94 -6.69 -5.88 11.03
N CYS A 95 -7.39 -4.83 11.48
CA CYS A 95 -7.28 -3.50 10.89
C CYS A 95 -5.91 -2.88 11.19
N ASP A 96 -5.32 -2.24 10.19
CA ASP A 96 -3.99 -1.61 10.20
C ASP A 96 -2.80 -2.56 10.32
N ASP A 97 -3.03 -3.88 10.28
CA ASP A 97 -1.91 -4.80 10.09
C ASP A 97 -1.34 -4.66 8.68
N HIS A 98 -0.02 -4.75 8.56
CA HIS A 98 0.67 -4.34 7.35
C HIS A 98 1.95 -5.13 7.09
N TRP A 99 2.23 -5.32 5.80
CA TRP A 99 3.42 -6.01 5.32
C TRP A 99 4.03 -5.23 4.15
N GLY A 100 5.35 -5.35 3.98
CA GLY A 100 6.05 -4.65 2.91
C GLY A 100 7.54 -4.58 3.14
N LYS A 101 8.15 -3.46 2.76
CA LYS A 101 9.59 -3.30 2.70
C LYS A 101 10.03 -1.95 3.26
N GLN A 102 10.81 -1.97 4.34
CA GLN A 102 11.41 -0.79 4.96
C GLN A 102 12.44 -0.10 4.06
N LYS A 103 13.34 -0.87 3.45
CA LYS A 103 14.35 -0.36 2.50
C LYS A 103 13.90 -0.69 1.07
N CYS A 104 12.80 -0.09 0.64
CA CYS A 104 12.16 -0.47 -0.63
C CYS A 104 12.89 0.11 -1.84
N ILE A 105 13.26 1.39 -1.76
CA ILE A 105 14.00 2.11 -2.80
C ILE A 105 14.82 3.21 -2.13
N LEU A 106 15.98 3.56 -2.72
CA LEU A 106 16.73 4.73 -2.26
C LEU A 106 15.92 5.99 -2.54
N ARG A 107 15.98 6.95 -1.62
CA ARG A 107 15.27 8.22 -1.78
C ARG A 107 15.74 8.98 -3.01
N GLU A 108 17.06 9.05 -3.21
CA GLU A 108 17.67 9.67 -4.40
C GLU A 108 17.20 9.00 -5.71
N GLU A 109 17.09 7.67 -5.73
CA GLU A 109 16.64 6.92 -6.91
C GLU A 109 15.17 7.22 -7.21
N LEU A 110 14.32 7.34 -6.18
CA LEU A 110 12.94 7.75 -6.39
C LEU A 110 12.83 9.19 -6.88
N GLU A 111 13.65 10.11 -6.38
CA GLU A 111 13.71 11.51 -6.86
C GLU A 111 14.13 11.57 -8.34
N GLU A 112 15.06 10.73 -8.78
CA GLU A 112 15.46 10.62 -10.19
C GLU A 112 14.35 10.08 -11.10
N LEU A 113 13.57 9.11 -10.61
CA LEU A 113 12.44 8.52 -11.34
C LEU A 113 11.20 9.43 -11.34
N ALA A 114 11.10 10.31 -10.35
CA ALA A 114 9.98 11.22 -10.11
C ALA A 114 10.44 12.69 -9.97
N PRO A 115 11.11 13.28 -10.97
CA PRO A 115 11.71 14.61 -10.84
C PRO A 115 10.69 15.75 -10.72
N GLU A 116 9.44 15.49 -11.11
CA GLU A 116 8.30 16.41 -10.94
C GLU A 116 7.58 16.20 -9.61
N GLY A 117 8.09 15.28 -8.77
CA GLY A 117 7.50 14.89 -7.50
C GLY A 117 6.27 14.01 -7.62
N GLU A 118 6.05 13.42 -8.80
CA GLU A 118 4.93 12.54 -9.09
C GLU A 118 5.41 11.13 -9.44
N PHE A 119 4.86 10.13 -8.77
CA PHE A 119 5.10 8.73 -9.09
C PHE A 119 3.87 7.89 -8.82
N ALA A 120 3.85 6.67 -9.36
CA ALA A 120 2.77 5.74 -9.09
C ALA A 120 3.31 4.36 -8.70
N VAL A 121 2.68 3.76 -7.70
CA VAL A 121 2.94 2.40 -7.27
C VAL A 121 1.76 1.54 -7.65
N GLN A 122 1.98 0.60 -8.57
CA GLN A 122 1.04 -0.47 -8.84
C GLN A 122 1.22 -1.58 -7.81
N VAL A 123 0.13 -1.92 -7.14
CA VAL A 123 0.03 -3.06 -6.25
C VAL A 123 -0.62 -4.21 -7.02
N ASN A 124 0.05 -5.35 -7.07
CA ASN A 124 -0.58 -6.60 -7.53
C ASN A 124 -0.88 -7.46 -6.30
N LEU A 125 -2.05 -8.11 -6.26
CA LEU A 125 -2.46 -8.89 -5.11
C LEU A 125 -3.20 -10.18 -5.51
N ARG A 126 -2.87 -11.26 -4.81
CA ARG A 126 -3.59 -12.55 -4.86
C ARG A 126 -3.94 -12.96 -3.44
N LEU A 127 -5.23 -13.00 -3.13
CA LEU A 127 -5.72 -13.61 -1.89
C LEU A 127 -5.58 -15.13 -1.98
N PHE A 128 -5.15 -15.74 -0.89
CA PHE A 128 -5.15 -17.19 -0.70
C PHE A 128 -6.31 -17.60 0.19
N GLU A 129 -6.42 -16.94 1.35
CA GLU A 129 -7.36 -17.28 2.41
C GLU A 129 -7.93 -15.99 3.03
N PHE A 130 -9.17 -16.07 3.48
CA PHE A 130 -9.81 -15.02 4.28
C PHE A 130 -10.67 -15.70 5.33
N GLU A 131 -10.44 -15.32 6.59
CA GLU A 131 -11.24 -15.73 7.72
C GLU A 131 -12.00 -14.51 8.24
N GLU A 132 -13.33 -14.58 8.18
CA GLU A 132 -14.17 -13.55 8.78
C GLU A 132 -13.88 -13.47 10.29
N PRO A 133 -13.92 -12.25 10.86
CA PRO A 133 -13.83 -12.11 12.32
C PRO A 133 -14.97 -12.93 12.94
N LEU A 134 -14.65 -13.78 13.93
CA LEU A 134 -15.65 -14.57 14.67
C LEU A 134 -16.72 -13.64 15.24
N GLY A 135 -17.83 -13.50 14.51
CA GLY A 135 -18.89 -12.55 14.82
C GLY A 135 -19.87 -13.15 15.82
N ARG A 136 -20.16 -12.40 16.88
CA ARG A 136 -21.52 -12.40 17.45
C ARG A 136 -22.46 -11.96 16.33
N ASN A 137 -23.17 -12.93 15.77
CA ASN A 137 -24.43 -12.85 15.04
C ASN A 137 -25.13 -11.47 15.13
N ALA A 138 -25.01 -10.69 14.06
CA ALA A 138 -25.88 -9.55 13.78
C ALA A 138 -26.32 -9.61 12.31
N SER A 139 -27.63 -9.54 12.13
CA SER A 139 -28.40 -9.70 10.88
C SER A 139 -28.05 -8.68 9.81
N VAL A 140 -27.98 -9.18 8.58
CA VAL A 140 -27.75 -8.48 7.31
C VAL A 140 -28.93 -7.56 6.95
N THR A 141 -28.64 -6.33 6.55
CA THR A 141 -29.45 -5.58 5.58
C THR A 141 -28.49 -5.02 4.54
N GLU A 142 -28.67 -5.47 3.29
CA GLU A 142 -27.97 -5.04 2.09
C GLU A 142 -28.33 -3.59 1.76
N GLU A 143 -27.33 -2.75 1.48
CA GLU A 143 -27.49 -1.63 0.56
C GLU A 143 -26.30 -1.64 -0.41
N GLU A 144 -26.62 -1.88 -1.69
CA GLU A 144 -25.71 -1.63 -2.82
C GLU A 144 -25.44 -0.12 -2.93
N GLU A 145 -24.20 0.27 -3.17
CA GLU A 145 -23.96 1.50 -3.93
C GLU A 145 -22.66 1.44 -4.76
N THR A 146 -22.75 2.07 -5.92
CA THR A 146 -21.91 1.90 -7.10
C THR A 146 -20.67 2.81 -7.17
N LYS A 147 -19.54 2.26 -7.63
CA LYS A 147 -18.60 2.75 -8.67
C LYS A 147 -17.90 4.14 -8.54
N SER A 148 -16.56 4.16 -8.41
CA SER A 148 -15.56 5.04 -9.10
C SER A 148 -14.13 4.68 -8.60
N ILE A 149 -13.16 4.22 -9.41
CA ILE A 149 -12.10 4.91 -10.21
C ILE A 149 -11.23 5.92 -9.43
N VAL A 150 -9.98 5.50 -9.16
CA VAL A 150 -8.79 6.24 -8.65
C VAL A 150 -8.91 6.84 -7.24
N SER A 151 -7.97 6.46 -6.38
CA SER A 151 -7.83 6.93 -4.99
C SER A 151 -6.65 7.89 -4.89
N GLU A 152 -6.91 9.15 -4.51
CA GLU A 152 -5.88 10.12 -4.11
C GLU A 152 -5.48 9.89 -2.64
N ALA A 153 -4.21 10.13 -2.32
CA ALA A 153 -3.73 10.13 -0.93
C ALA A 153 -4.07 11.45 -0.24
N THR A 154 -4.47 11.39 1.03
CA THR A 154 -4.77 12.58 1.85
C THR A 154 -3.87 12.60 3.07
N PHE A 155 -3.21 13.74 3.27
CA PHE A 155 -2.36 14.01 4.42
C PHE A 155 -3.24 14.30 5.65
N SER A 156 -2.97 13.65 6.78
CA SER A 156 -3.61 13.96 8.07
C SER A 156 -2.55 14.53 9.01
N HIS A 157 -2.88 15.67 9.61
CA HIS A 157 -2.00 16.55 10.38
C HIS A 157 -1.90 16.17 11.86
#